data_AF-A0A3Q3E153-F1
#
_entry.id   AF-A0A3Q3E153-F1
#
_cell.length_a   1.000
_cell.length_b   1.000
_cell.length_c   1.000
_cell.angle_alpha   90.00
_cell.angle_beta   90.00
_cell.angle_gamma   90.00
#
_symmetry.space_group_name_H-M   'P 1'
#
loop_
_entity.id
_entity.type
_entity.pdbx_description
1 polymer ?
#
loop_
_entity_poly.entity_id
_entity_poly.type
_entity_poly.pdbx_seq_one_letter_code
_entity_poly.pdbx_strand_id
1 'polypeptide(L)'
;MYSFGLLETKAYDQAEKVAMEGLALAPEDAWSVHSVAHVYEMRAEVEKGLKFMESREKDWQKSDMLASHNYWHWALYFIEKEQYEAALDIFDSQIFRRCKATGSMLDTVDACSLLSRLEMEGVCVKDRWRELLQVTQPHTDDHVTLFNDFHFLMASLGAKESATSRRLLEGLQELAKEPGVNQQHQMANTVGIPVCQAMVEYDHGNYSRAVELLYPLRYNIVKIGGSDAQRDIFNQLLIHAAVKSENEHHKKLGRCLLVERDAVRPGSPLTTRLMQRAMALH
;
A
#
# COMPACT_ATOMS: atom_id res chain seq x y z
N MET A 1 -15.24 -14.41 4.27
CA MET A 1 -15.91 -13.45 3.35
C MET A 1 -16.88 -12.48 4.04
N TYR A 2 -17.88 -12.92 4.81
CA TYR A 2 -18.83 -11.98 5.46
C TYR A 2 -18.14 -11.00 6.42
N SER A 3 -17.21 -11.48 7.27
CA SER A 3 -16.41 -10.61 8.15
C SER A 3 -15.64 -9.53 7.36
N PHE A 4 -15.07 -9.87 6.21
CA PHE A 4 -14.34 -8.90 5.37
C PHE A 4 -15.27 -7.79 4.83
N GLY A 5 -16.50 -8.12 4.43
CA GLY A 5 -17.49 -7.11 4.05
C GLY A 5 -17.90 -6.17 5.20
N LEU A 6 -17.98 -6.70 6.42
CA LEU A 6 -18.22 -5.88 7.62
C LEU A 6 -17.04 -4.94 7.89
N LEU A 7 -15.81 -5.43 7.75
CA LEU A 7 -14.60 -4.64 7.87
C LEU A 7 -14.57 -3.47 6.85
N GLU A 8 -14.80 -3.74 5.57
CA GLU A 8 -14.78 -2.70 4.51
C GLU A 8 -15.93 -1.69 4.64
N THR A 9 -16.93 -1.98 5.49
CA THR A 9 -18.00 -1.05 5.87
C THR A 9 -17.82 -0.44 7.27
N LYS A 10 -16.61 -0.59 7.84
CA LYS A 10 -16.19 -0.05 9.14
C LYS A 10 -16.91 -0.64 10.37
N ALA A 11 -17.60 -1.76 10.21
CA ALA A 11 -18.20 -2.50 11.31
C ALA A 11 -17.16 -3.40 12.01
N TYR A 12 -16.08 -2.80 12.51
CA TYR A 12 -14.87 -3.50 12.96
C TYR A 12 -15.11 -4.50 14.10
N ASP A 13 -15.88 -4.14 15.13
CA ASP A 13 -16.19 -5.03 16.25
C ASP A 13 -16.95 -6.28 15.78
N GLN A 14 -17.89 -6.11 14.84
CA GLN A 14 -18.65 -7.22 14.27
C GLN A 14 -17.77 -8.06 13.34
N ALA A 15 -16.90 -7.43 12.55
CA ALA A 15 -15.97 -8.11 11.67
C ALA A 15 -15.01 -9.01 12.47
N GLU A 16 -14.39 -8.50 13.53
CA GLU A 16 -13.50 -9.25 14.42
C GLU A 16 -14.25 -10.43 15.05
N LYS A 17 -15.43 -10.18 15.64
CA LYS A 17 -16.24 -11.23 16.26
C LYS A 17 -16.53 -12.38 15.29
N VAL A 18 -17.06 -12.06 14.09
CA VAL A 18 -17.43 -13.08 13.09
C VAL A 18 -16.22 -13.85 12.58
N ALA A 19 -15.09 -13.18 12.36
CA ALA A 19 -13.86 -13.88 11.97
C ALA A 19 -13.32 -14.79 13.07
N MET A 20 -13.34 -14.36 14.33
CA MET A 20 -12.91 -15.17 15.47
C MET A 20 -13.83 -16.39 15.69
N GLU A 21 -15.14 -16.25 15.47
CA GLU A 21 -16.08 -17.39 15.45
C GLU A 21 -15.73 -18.38 14.32
N GLY A 22 -15.38 -17.87 13.13
CA GLY A 22 -14.87 -18.70 12.03
C GLY A 22 -13.61 -19.47 12.40
N LEU A 23 -12.62 -18.80 12.99
CA LEU A 23 -11.36 -19.41 13.44
C LEU A 23 -11.52 -20.40 14.59
N ALA A 24 -12.58 -20.28 15.39
CA ALA A 24 -12.91 -21.27 16.41
C ALA A 24 -13.39 -22.60 15.80
N LEU A 25 -13.95 -22.56 14.59
CA LEU A 25 -14.42 -23.74 13.85
C LEU A 25 -13.36 -24.29 12.89
N ALA A 26 -12.63 -23.41 12.20
CA ALA A 26 -11.60 -23.75 11.23
C ALA A 26 -10.37 -22.85 11.46
N PRO A 27 -9.44 -23.26 12.34
CA PRO A 27 -8.25 -22.46 12.67
C PRO A 27 -7.41 -22.07 11.45
N GLU A 28 -7.34 -22.94 10.44
CA GLU A 28 -6.59 -22.78 9.19
C GLU A 28 -7.26 -21.85 8.15
N ASP A 29 -8.43 -21.27 8.45
CA ASP A 29 -9.09 -20.33 7.55
C ASP A 29 -8.31 -19.00 7.45
N ALA A 30 -7.39 -18.96 6.49
CA ALA A 30 -6.54 -17.80 6.23
C ALA A 30 -7.33 -16.54 5.87
N TRP A 31 -8.56 -16.64 5.36
CA TRP A 31 -9.43 -15.48 5.11
C TRP A 31 -9.96 -14.86 6.40
N SER A 32 -10.24 -15.67 7.41
CA SER A 32 -10.64 -15.18 8.72
C SER A 32 -9.45 -14.57 9.46
N VAL A 33 -8.25 -15.17 9.36
CA VAL A 33 -7.00 -14.55 9.85
C VAL A 33 -6.79 -13.19 9.19
N HIS A 34 -6.87 -13.12 7.87
CA HIS A 34 -6.76 -11.90 7.09
C HIS A 34 -7.73 -10.81 7.59
N SER A 35 -9.00 -11.17 7.79
CA SER A 35 -10.02 -10.22 8.23
C SER A 35 -9.71 -9.64 9.62
N VAL A 36 -9.24 -10.46 10.57
CA VAL A 36 -8.81 -9.99 11.91
C VAL A 36 -7.57 -9.09 11.82
N ALA A 37 -6.56 -9.49 11.02
CA ALA A 37 -5.37 -8.67 10.81
C ALA A 37 -5.75 -7.28 10.25
N HIS A 38 -6.65 -7.25 9.27
CA HIS A 38 -7.17 -6.01 8.73
C HIS A 38 -7.88 -5.15 9.79
N VAL A 39 -8.70 -5.74 10.68
CA VAL A 39 -9.34 -4.98 11.77
C VAL A 39 -8.29 -4.31 12.66
N TYR A 40 -7.27 -5.05 13.08
CA TYR A 40 -6.21 -4.49 13.92
C TYR A 40 -5.38 -3.43 13.19
N GLU A 41 -5.14 -3.57 11.89
CA GLU A 41 -4.49 -2.55 11.07
C GLU A 41 -5.35 -1.27 10.99
N MET A 42 -6.63 -1.40 10.66
CA MET A 42 -7.53 -0.24 10.51
C MET A 42 -7.77 0.50 11.82
N ARG A 43 -7.76 -0.20 12.96
CA ARG A 43 -7.89 0.39 14.30
C ARG A 43 -6.55 0.82 14.93
N ALA A 44 -5.44 0.64 14.23
CA ALA A 44 -4.09 0.87 14.77
C ALA A 44 -3.81 0.08 16.08
N GLU A 45 -4.40 -1.10 16.24
CA GLU A 45 -4.19 -1.99 17.40
C GLU A 45 -2.96 -2.87 17.20
N VAL A 46 -1.81 -2.24 16.98
CA VAL A 46 -0.55 -2.85 16.52
C VAL A 46 -0.11 -4.03 17.40
N GLU A 47 -0.15 -3.88 18.72
CA GLU A 47 0.26 -4.95 19.65
C GLU A 47 -0.67 -6.17 19.62
N LYS A 48 -1.98 -5.97 19.35
CA LYS A 48 -2.91 -7.09 19.17
C LYS A 48 -2.62 -7.78 17.84
N GLY A 49 -2.40 -7.00 16.78
CA GLY A 49 -1.99 -7.48 15.46
C GLY A 49 -0.77 -8.40 15.53
N LEU A 50 0.33 -7.93 16.11
CA LEU A 50 1.57 -8.71 16.24
C LEU A 50 1.34 -10.04 16.96
N LYS A 51 0.72 -10.01 18.15
CA LYS A 51 0.43 -11.22 18.95
C LYS A 51 -0.47 -12.19 18.21
N PHE A 52 -1.49 -11.67 17.52
CA PHE A 52 -2.44 -12.48 16.77
C PHE A 52 -1.76 -13.21 15.61
N MET A 53 -1.00 -12.49 14.77
CA MET A 53 -0.30 -13.08 13.63
C MET A 53 0.71 -14.13 14.07
N GLU A 54 1.52 -13.82 15.09
CA GLU A 54 2.52 -14.74 15.65
C GLU A 54 1.89 -16.02 16.22
N SER A 55 0.84 -15.88 17.04
CA SER A 55 0.22 -17.01 17.73
C SER A 55 -0.42 -18.04 16.78
N ARG A 56 -0.71 -17.63 15.54
CA ARG A 56 -1.44 -18.43 14.55
C ARG A 56 -0.66 -18.72 13.28
N GLU A 57 0.61 -18.34 13.19
CA GLU A 57 1.40 -18.49 11.96
C GLU A 57 1.30 -19.89 11.36
N LYS A 58 1.32 -20.93 12.21
CA LYS A 58 1.21 -22.33 11.79
C LYS A 58 -0.09 -22.66 11.06
N ASP A 59 -1.17 -21.94 11.37
CA ASP A 59 -2.51 -22.17 10.83
C ASP A 59 -2.63 -21.63 9.39
N TRP A 60 -1.97 -20.51 9.07
CA TRP A 60 -2.21 -19.79 7.81
C TRP A 60 -0.98 -19.69 6.89
N GLN A 61 0.24 -19.94 7.37
CA GLN A 61 1.49 -19.79 6.57
C GLN A 61 1.55 -20.66 5.30
N LYS A 62 0.73 -21.72 5.25
CA LYS A 62 0.65 -22.65 4.10
C LYS A 62 -0.49 -22.32 3.14
N SER A 63 -1.28 -21.27 3.40
CA SER A 63 -2.34 -20.86 2.50
C SER A 63 -1.76 -20.47 1.13
N ASP A 64 -2.27 -21.06 0.06
CA ASP A 64 -1.78 -20.82 -1.29
C ASP A 64 -1.94 -19.37 -1.73
N MET A 65 -3.04 -18.72 -1.34
CA MET A 65 -3.42 -17.41 -1.84
C MET A 65 -3.20 -16.27 -0.83
N LEU A 66 -3.38 -16.53 0.47
CA LEU A 66 -3.36 -15.47 1.50
C LEU A 66 -2.16 -15.49 2.42
N ALA A 67 -1.27 -16.48 2.34
CA ALA A 67 -0.11 -16.52 3.23
C ALA A 67 0.77 -15.27 3.05
N SER A 68 1.11 -14.90 1.80
CA SER A 68 1.91 -13.70 1.51
C SER A 68 1.22 -12.44 2.02
N HIS A 69 -0.08 -12.30 1.77
CA HIS A 69 -0.85 -11.13 2.17
C HIS A 69 -1.00 -11.00 3.70
N ASN A 70 -1.14 -12.12 4.40
CA ASN A 70 -1.12 -12.14 5.86
C ASN A 70 0.25 -11.73 6.41
N TYR A 71 1.36 -12.19 5.79
CA TYR A 71 2.69 -11.69 6.13
C TYR A 71 2.84 -10.19 5.83
N TRP A 72 2.22 -9.67 4.77
CA TRP A 72 2.22 -8.24 4.47
C TRP A 72 1.60 -7.42 5.60
N HIS A 73 0.41 -7.81 6.09
CA HIS A 73 -0.18 -7.17 7.27
C HIS A 73 0.72 -7.24 8.51
N TRP A 74 1.35 -8.40 8.73
CA TRP A 74 2.27 -8.55 9.86
C TRP A 74 3.46 -7.59 9.74
N ALA A 75 4.03 -7.43 8.55
CA ALA A 75 5.11 -6.49 8.30
C ALA A 75 4.69 -5.03 8.51
N LEU A 76 3.43 -4.66 8.20
CA LEU A 76 2.93 -3.30 8.48
C LEU A 76 2.97 -2.96 9.97
N TYR A 77 2.65 -3.91 10.85
CA TYR A 77 2.75 -3.68 12.30
C TYR A 77 4.18 -3.41 12.75
N PHE A 78 5.17 -4.07 12.13
CA PHE A 78 6.58 -3.79 12.41
C PHE A 78 7.00 -2.39 11.93
N ILE A 79 6.50 -1.92 10.78
CA ILE A 79 6.70 -0.54 10.32
C ILE A 79 6.07 0.47 11.28
N GLU A 80 4.85 0.20 11.75
CA GLU A 80 4.21 1.01 12.80
C GLU A 80 5.10 1.08 14.06
N LYS A 81 5.87 0.05 14.41
CA LYS A 81 6.79 0.08 15.57
C LYS A 81 8.22 0.52 15.28
N GLU A 82 8.53 0.97 14.07
CA GLU A 82 9.91 1.26 13.64
C GLU A 82 10.85 0.04 13.72
N GLN A 83 10.30 -1.16 13.72
CA GLN A 83 11.02 -2.43 13.73
C GLN A 83 11.33 -2.85 12.29
N TYR A 84 12.03 -1.98 11.55
CA TYR A 84 12.18 -2.11 10.09
C TYR A 84 12.93 -3.37 9.65
N GLU A 85 13.91 -3.82 10.43
CA GLU A 85 14.62 -5.08 10.13
C GLU A 85 13.67 -6.29 10.18
N ALA A 86 12.75 -6.35 11.15
CA ALA A 86 11.75 -7.43 11.21
C ALA A 86 10.78 -7.37 10.02
N ALA A 87 10.41 -6.17 9.56
CA ALA A 87 9.60 -6.01 8.36
C ALA A 87 10.36 -6.47 7.09
N LEU A 88 11.66 -6.16 7.00
CA LEU A 88 12.53 -6.61 5.90
C LEU A 88 12.74 -8.13 5.92
N ASP A 89 12.91 -8.73 7.09
CA ASP A 89 13.03 -10.19 7.24
C ASP A 89 11.77 -10.89 6.72
N ILE A 90 10.58 -10.36 7.03
CA ILE A 90 9.31 -10.88 6.46
C ILE A 90 9.24 -10.66 4.95
N PHE A 91 9.64 -9.48 4.47
CA PHE A 91 9.69 -9.19 3.04
C PHE A 91 10.54 -10.23 2.30
N ASP A 92 11.79 -10.45 2.74
CA ASP A 92 12.73 -11.33 2.05
C ASP A 92 12.33 -12.81 2.16
N SER A 93 12.00 -13.26 3.37
CA SER A 93 11.79 -14.69 3.65
C SER A 93 10.43 -15.21 3.21
N GLN A 94 9.41 -14.33 3.14
CA GLN A 94 8.04 -14.72 2.86
C GLN A 94 7.49 -14.04 1.60
N ILE A 95 7.37 -12.71 1.61
CA ILE A 95 6.61 -11.99 0.57
C ILE A 95 7.32 -12.08 -0.78
N PHE A 96 8.58 -11.65 -0.86
CA PHE A 96 9.34 -11.64 -2.10
C PHE A 96 9.63 -13.06 -2.61
N ARG A 97 9.97 -13.98 -1.69
CA ARG A 97 10.16 -15.40 -2.02
C ARG A 97 8.92 -16.00 -2.71
N ARG A 98 7.72 -15.72 -2.20
CA ARG A 98 6.45 -16.22 -2.77
C ARG A 98 6.13 -15.51 -4.08
N CYS A 99 6.25 -14.19 -4.11
CA CYS A 99 6.11 -13.37 -5.32
C CYS A 99 6.94 -13.93 -6.49
N LYS A 100 8.23 -14.23 -6.26
CA LYS A 100 9.13 -14.80 -7.26
C LYS A 100 8.76 -16.23 -7.68
N ALA A 101 8.21 -17.02 -6.76
CA ALA A 101 7.86 -18.41 -7.01
C ALA A 101 6.54 -18.57 -7.78
N THR A 102 5.55 -17.73 -7.49
CA THR A 102 4.18 -17.85 -8.03
C THR A 102 3.90 -16.87 -9.16
N GLY A 103 4.53 -15.70 -9.17
CA GLY A 103 4.14 -14.58 -10.03
C GLY A 103 2.73 -14.05 -9.72
N SER A 104 2.19 -14.34 -8.53
CA SER A 104 0.87 -13.85 -8.11
C SER A 104 0.85 -12.33 -8.10
N MET A 105 -0.20 -11.75 -8.69
CA MET A 105 -0.38 -10.29 -8.69
C MET A 105 -0.57 -9.75 -7.27
N LEU A 106 -1.23 -10.51 -6.39
CA LEU A 106 -1.41 -10.10 -4.99
C LEU A 106 -0.05 -10.02 -4.26
N ASP A 107 0.79 -11.03 -4.41
CA ASP A 107 2.12 -11.04 -3.80
C ASP A 107 3.00 -9.91 -4.35
N THR A 108 2.83 -9.58 -5.63
CA THR A 108 3.57 -8.52 -6.31
C THR A 108 3.16 -7.13 -5.82
N VAL A 109 1.86 -6.84 -5.70
CA VAL A 109 1.41 -5.55 -5.13
C VAL A 109 1.79 -5.41 -3.66
N ASP A 110 1.75 -6.50 -2.88
CA ASP A 110 2.18 -6.51 -1.48
C ASP A 110 3.67 -6.16 -1.36
N ALA A 111 4.51 -6.78 -2.20
CA ALA A 111 5.94 -6.50 -2.25
C ALA A 111 6.22 -5.02 -2.59
N CYS A 112 5.59 -4.50 -3.65
CA CYS A 112 5.76 -3.10 -4.06
C CYS A 112 5.27 -2.12 -2.97
N SER A 113 4.13 -2.41 -2.35
CA SER A 113 3.56 -1.58 -1.30
C SER A 113 4.46 -1.55 -0.06
N LEU A 114 4.97 -2.71 0.37
CA LEU A 114 5.81 -2.79 1.56
C LEU A 114 7.15 -2.07 1.39
N LEU A 115 7.83 -2.26 0.26
CA LEU A 115 9.08 -1.54 -0.02
C LEU A 115 8.87 -0.03 -0.08
N SER A 116 7.77 0.42 -0.71
CA SER A 116 7.44 1.85 -0.78
C SER A 116 7.25 2.47 0.61
N ARG A 117 6.61 1.76 1.54
CA ARG A 117 6.40 2.22 2.93
C ARG A 117 7.72 2.30 3.69
N LEU A 118 8.57 1.28 3.57
CA LEU A 118 9.89 1.24 4.18
C LEU A 118 10.77 2.39 3.66
N GLU A 119 10.78 2.63 2.34
CA GLU A 119 11.53 3.73 1.74
C GLU A 119 11.02 5.11 2.18
N MET A 120 9.71 5.29 2.34
CA MET A 120 9.14 6.52 2.89
C MET A 120 9.57 6.79 4.34
N GLU A 121 9.80 5.73 5.13
CA GLU A 121 10.37 5.81 6.48
C GLU A 121 11.91 5.94 6.49
N GLY A 122 12.55 6.01 5.32
CA GLY A 122 13.99 6.24 5.17
C GLY A 122 14.84 4.96 5.20
N VAL A 123 14.23 3.79 5.11
CA VAL A 123 14.93 2.49 5.07
C VAL A 123 15.55 2.30 3.68
N CYS A 124 16.80 1.83 3.63
CA CYS A 124 17.49 1.56 2.38
C CYS A 124 17.03 0.23 1.76
N VAL A 125 16.25 0.30 0.67
CA VAL A 125 15.67 -0.88 0.00
C VAL A 125 16.11 -1.06 -1.46
N LYS A 126 17.11 -0.31 -1.91
CA LYS A 126 17.49 -0.16 -3.33
C LYS A 126 17.71 -1.48 -4.07
N ASP A 127 18.42 -2.44 -3.47
CA ASP A 127 18.69 -3.72 -4.15
C ASP A 127 17.43 -4.58 -4.29
N ARG A 128 16.51 -4.51 -3.32
CA ARG A 128 15.22 -5.22 -3.37
C ARG A 128 14.32 -4.68 -4.50
N TRP A 129 14.41 -3.38 -4.79
CA TRP A 129 13.71 -2.81 -5.95
C TRP A 129 14.19 -3.41 -7.28
N ARG A 130 15.49 -3.61 -7.45
CA ARG A 130 16.05 -4.21 -8.68
C ARG A 130 15.58 -5.65 -8.87
N GLU A 131 15.51 -6.43 -7.79
CA GLU A 131 15.02 -7.80 -7.86
C GLU A 131 13.51 -7.84 -8.14
N LEU A 132 12.73 -6.97 -7.50
CA LEU A 132 11.28 -6.88 -7.71
C LEU A 132 10.94 -6.42 -9.13
N LEU A 133 11.74 -5.51 -9.71
CA LEU A 133 11.56 -5.10 -11.09
C LEU A 133 11.66 -6.27 -12.07
N GLN A 134 12.50 -7.27 -11.82
CA GLN A 134 12.60 -8.45 -12.71
C GLN A 134 11.26 -9.21 -12.77
N VAL A 135 10.45 -9.13 -11.71
CA VAL A 135 9.12 -9.73 -11.64
C VAL A 135 8.09 -8.83 -12.33
N THR A 136 8.14 -7.51 -12.15
CA THR A 136 7.11 -6.59 -12.67
C THR A 136 7.34 -6.14 -14.10
N GLN A 137 8.59 -6.11 -14.58
CA GLN A 137 8.94 -5.58 -15.91
C GLN A 137 8.22 -6.31 -17.07
N PRO A 138 8.02 -7.66 -17.05
CA PRO A 138 7.23 -8.34 -18.06
C PRO A 138 5.77 -7.85 -18.17
N HIS A 139 5.23 -7.24 -17.12
CA HIS A 139 3.85 -6.76 -17.02
C HIS A 139 3.69 -5.26 -17.36
N THR A 140 4.76 -4.61 -17.83
CA THR A 140 4.78 -3.17 -18.10
C THR A 140 3.69 -2.71 -19.07
N ASP A 141 3.28 -3.58 -20.01
CA ASP A 141 2.28 -3.28 -21.04
C ASP A 141 0.90 -3.89 -20.77
N ASP A 142 0.69 -4.54 -19.61
CA ASP A 142 -0.52 -5.32 -19.36
C ASP A 142 -1.77 -4.43 -19.20
N HIS A 143 -1.67 -3.35 -18.42
CA HIS A 143 -2.72 -2.36 -18.20
C HIS A 143 -4.12 -2.94 -17.88
N VAL A 144 -4.15 -4.05 -17.13
CA VAL A 144 -5.39 -4.74 -16.77
C VAL A 144 -6.15 -3.98 -15.67
N THR A 145 -5.44 -3.49 -14.66
CA THR A 145 -6.01 -2.65 -13.61
C THR A 145 -5.06 -1.51 -13.27
N LEU A 146 -5.63 -0.31 -13.01
CA LEU A 146 -4.84 0.82 -12.56
C LEU A 146 -4.10 0.53 -11.25
N PHE A 147 -4.72 -0.27 -10.37
CA PHE A 147 -4.12 -0.68 -9.11
C PHE A 147 -2.79 -1.43 -9.33
N ASN A 148 -2.74 -2.40 -10.26
CA ASN A 148 -1.50 -3.11 -10.56
C ASN A 148 -0.48 -2.20 -11.25
N ASP A 149 -0.93 -1.37 -12.21
CA ASP A 149 -0.06 -0.43 -12.93
C ASP A 149 0.67 0.50 -11.95
N PHE A 150 0.00 0.99 -10.92
CA PHE A 150 0.63 1.82 -9.89
C PHE A 150 1.73 1.06 -9.15
N HIS A 151 1.51 -0.19 -8.77
CA HIS A 151 2.53 -0.99 -8.08
C HIS A 151 3.70 -1.37 -9.01
N PHE A 152 3.45 -1.63 -10.29
CA PHE A 152 4.54 -1.84 -11.26
C PHE A 152 5.35 -0.56 -11.46
N LEU A 153 4.68 0.60 -11.48
CA LEU A 153 5.35 1.88 -11.53
C LEU A 153 6.23 2.11 -10.28
N MET A 154 5.76 1.77 -9.06
CA MET A 154 6.58 1.82 -7.84
C MET A 154 7.88 1.03 -8.01
N ALA A 155 7.81 -0.20 -8.54
CA ALA A 155 9.00 -1.03 -8.75
C ALA A 155 9.99 -0.40 -9.73
N SER A 156 9.53 0.11 -10.87
CA SER A 156 10.40 0.76 -11.86
C SER A 156 11.02 2.07 -11.34
N LEU A 157 10.27 2.88 -10.60
CA LEU A 157 10.78 4.11 -9.99
C LEU A 157 11.80 3.81 -8.89
N GLY A 158 11.50 2.87 -8.00
CA GLY A 158 12.41 2.44 -6.94
C GLY A 158 13.72 1.85 -7.49
N ALA A 159 13.64 1.11 -8.60
CA ALA A 159 14.80 0.54 -9.28
C ALA A 159 15.57 1.56 -10.14
N LYS A 160 15.05 2.79 -10.30
CA LYS A 160 15.59 3.86 -11.16
C LYS A 160 15.63 3.49 -12.65
N GLU A 161 14.67 2.69 -13.10
CA GLU A 161 14.55 2.24 -14.50
C GLU A 161 13.56 3.11 -15.28
N SER A 162 14.00 4.33 -15.61
CA SER A 162 13.16 5.36 -16.22
C SER A 162 12.56 4.95 -17.57
N ALA A 163 13.21 4.04 -18.32
CA ALA A 163 12.67 3.53 -19.58
C ALA A 163 11.39 2.70 -19.35
N THR A 164 11.39 1.85 -18.32
CA THR A 164 10.20 1.07 -17.94
C THR A 164 9.09 1.97 -17.40
N SER A 165 9.41 2.95 -16.54
CA SER A 165 8.40 3.90 -16.03
C SER A 165 7.75 4.72 -17.15
N ARG A 166 8.53 5.19 -18.14
CA ARG A 166 7.98 5.91 -19.30
C ARG A 166 7.09 5.00 -20.15
N ARG A 167 7.55 3.78 -20.43
CA ARG A 167 6.78 2.82 -21.24
C ARG A 167 5.41 2.52 -20.64
N LEU A 168 5.36 2.28 -19.32
CA LEU A 168 4.09 2.07 -18.60
C LEU A 168 3.17 3.29 -18.76
N LEU A 169 3.69 4.49 -18.55
CA LEU A 169 2.89 5.71 -18.65
C LEU A 169 2.38 5.97 -20.08
N GLU A 170 3.23 5.76 -21.08
CA GLU A 170 2.90 5.92 -22.50
C GLU A 170 1.85 4.88 -22.96
N GLY A 171 1.99 3.62 -22.54
CA GLY A 171 1.02 2.57 -22.82
C GLY A 171 -0.36 2.88 -22.23
N LEU A 172 -0.39 3.31 -20.96
CA LEU A 172 -1.63 3.72 -20.31
C LEU A 172 -2.27 4.95 -21.00
N GLN A 173 -1.45 5.91 -21.43
CA GLN A 173 -1.91 7.08 -22.19
C GLN A 173 -2.52 6.70 -23.54
N GLU A 174 -1.93 5.73 -24.24
CA GLU A 174 -2.46 5.25 -25.52
C GLU A 174 -3.83 4.59 -25.33
N LEU A 175 -3.95 3.68 -24.36
CA LEU A 175 -5.21 3.00 -24.04
C LEU A 175 -6.31 3.97 -23.55
N ALA A 176 -5.92 5.09 -22.96
CA ALA A 176 -6.85 6.12 -22.50
C ALA A 176 -7.46 6.96 -23.63
N LYS A 177 -6.90 6.93 -24.87
CA LYS A 177 -7.46 7.69 -26.01
C LYS A 177 -8.78 7.11 -26.50
N GLU A 178 -8.86 5.79 -26.61
CA GLU A 178 -10.03 5.06 -27.09
C GLU A 178 -10.37 3.89 -26.14
N PRO A 179 -10.82 4.17 -24.91
CA PRO A 179 -10.95 3.15 -23.86
C PRO A 179 -12.10 2.15 -24.07
N GLY A 180 -12.95 2.39 -25.07
CA GLY A 180 -14.13 1.56 -25.35
C GLY A 180 -15.01 1.36 -24.11
N VAL A 181 -15.31 0.11 -23.78
CA VAL A 181 -16.10 -0.29 -22.60
C VAL A 181 -15.24 -0.65 -21.38
N ASN A 182 -13.90 -0.58 -21.48
CA ASN A 182 -13.02 -0.94 -20.38
C ASN A 182 -13.03 0.18 -19.32
N GLN A 183 -13.60 -0.12 -18.15
CA GLN A 183 -13.74 0.86 -17.07
C GLN A 183 -12.38 1.35 -16.53
N GLN A 184 -11.35 0.50 -16.48
CA GLN A 184 -10.02 0.89 -16.00
C GLN A 184 -9.39 1.91 -16.96
N HIS A 185 -9.51 1.68 -18.28
CA HIS A 185 -9.02 2.61 -19.30
C HIS A 185 -9.85 3.90 -19.35
N GLN A 186 -11.17 3.83 -19.13
CA GLN A 186 -12.01 5.04 -18.99
C GLN A 186 -11.58 5.91 -17.80
N MET A 187 -11.14 5.28 -16.70
CA MET A 187 -10.61 5.97 -15.53
C MET A 187 -9.17 6.46 -15.69
N ALA A 188 -8.44 6.03 -16.72
CA ALA A 188 -7.04 6.38 -16.90
C ALA A 188 -6.80 7.89 -16.99
N ASN A 189 -7.60 8.63 -17.77
CA ASN A 189 -7.45 10.08 -17.90
C ASN A 189 -7.80 10.88 -16.63
N THR A 190 -8.68 10.35 -15.78
CA THR A 190 -9.22 11.08 -14.63
C THR A 190 -8.56 10.68 -13.31
N VAL A 191 -8.00 9.48 -13.21
CA VAL A 191 -7.36 8.94 -12.01
C VAL A 191 -6.00 8.31 -12.34
N GLY A 192 -5.94 7.40 -13.32
CA GLY A 192 -4.74 6.62 -13.63
C GLY A 192 -3.49 7.45 -13.92
N ILE A 193 -3.51 8.18 -15.03
CA ILE A 193 -2.40 8.98 -15.54
C ILE A 193 -1.97 10.05 -14.53
N PRO A 194 -2.87 10.84 -13.89
CA PRO A 194 -2.42 11.82 -12.91
C PRO A 194 -1.80 11.21 -11.65
N VAL A 195 -2.25 10.02 -11.19
CA VAL A 195 -1.57 9.29 -10.09
C VAL A 195 -0.17 8.84 -10.52
N CYS A 196 -0.04 8.24 -11.70
CA CYS A 196 1.28 7.85 -12.22
C CYS A 196 2.22 9.06 -12.33
N GLN A 197 1.73 10.18 -12.85
CA GLN A 197 2.49 11.43 -12.92
C GLN A 197 2.89 11.93 -11.53
N ALA A 198 1.97 11.91 -10.55
CA ALA A 198 2.28 12.32 -9.19
C ALA A 198 3.40 11.47 -8.57
N MET A 199 3.40 10.16 -8.83
CA MET A 199 4.44 9.24 -8.36
C MET A 199 5.80 9.52 -9.01
N VAL A 200 5.84 9.79 -10.32
CA VAL A 200 7.05 10.19 -11.04
C VAL A 200 7.60 11.51 -10.49
N GLU A 201 6.74 12.51 -10.27
CA GLU A 201 7.13 13.80 -9.71
C GLU A 201 7.67 13.65 -8.27
N TYR A 202 7.04 12.79 -7.46
CA TYR A 202 7.53 12.48 -6.12
C TYR A 202 8.93 11.84 -6.16
N ASP A 203 9.15 10.87 -7.06
CA ASP A 203 10.44 10.19 -7.20
C ASP A 203 11.58 11.14 -7.62
N HIS A 204 11.28 12.12 -8.48
CA HIS A 204 12.21 13.17 -8.88
C HIS A 204 12.42 14.27 -7.84
N GLY A 205 11.72 14.21 -6.69
CA GLY A 205 11.79 15.23 -5.64
C GLY A 205 10.95 16.48 -5.91
N ASN A 206 10.12 16.48 -6.95
CA ASN A 206 9.20 17.57 -7.30
C ASN A 206 7.92 17.50 -6.44
N TYR A 207 8.09 17.54 -5.12
CA TYR A 207 7.03 17.28 -4.16
C TYR A 207 5.84 18.25 -4.29
N SER A 208 6.07 19.51 -4.67
CA SER A 208 4.98 20.47 -4.92
C SER A 208 4.05 19.97 -6.02
N ARG A 209 4.61 19.49 -7.13
CA ARG A 209 3.84 19.00 -8.27
C ARG A 209 3.13 17.69 -7.95
N ALA A 210 3.78 16.80 -7.20
CA ALA A 210 3.16 15.58 -6.72
C ALA A 210 1.90 15.87 -5.88
N VAL A 211 1.95 16.87 -4.98
CA VAL A 211 0.77 17.30 -4.20
C VAL A 211 -0.34 17.83 -5.10
N GLU A 212 -0.04 18.72 -6.03
CA GLU A 212 -1.02 19.30 -6.94
C GLU A 212 -1.77 18.25 -7.78
N LEU A 213 -1.08 17.19 -8.18
CA LEU A 213 -1.64 16.09 -8.96
C LEU A 213 -2.45 15.11 -8.09
N LEU A 214 -1.94 14.76 -6.91
CA LEU A 214 -2.51 13.69 -6.09
C LEU A 214 -3.63 14.18 -5.17
N TYR A 215 -3.54 15.40 -4.64
CA TYR A 215 -4.51 15.94 -3.69
C TYR A 215 -5.95 15.96 -4.23
N PRO A 216 -6.23 16.42 -5.47
CA PRO A 216 -7.59 16.42 -6.03
C PRO A 216 -8.18 15.01 -6.18
N LEU A 217 -7.33 13.98 -6.20
CA LEU A 217 -7.73 12.59 -6.43
C LEU A 217 -7.96 11.78 -5.16
N ARG A 218 -7.64 12.31 -3.97
CA ARG A 218 -7.63 11.55 -2.70
C ARG A 218 -8.91 10.73 -2.45
N TYR A 219 -10.07 11.26 -2.82
CA TYR A 219 -11.36 10.58 -2.67
C TYR A 219 -11.78 9.71 -3.87
N ASN A 220 -11.12 9.87 -5.01
CA ASN A 220 -11.32 9.05 -6.21
C ASN A 220 -10.44 7.80 -6.22
N ILE A 221 -9.39 7.73 -5.39
CA ILE A 221 -8.51 6.55 -5.28
C ILE A 221 -9.29 5.27 -4.95
N VAL A 222 -10.42 5.36 -4.22
CA VAL A 222 -11.28 4.19 -3.95
C VAL A 222 -11.74 3.47 -5.22
N LYS A 223 -11.85 4.16 -6.36
CA LYS A 223 -12.33 3.60 -7.64
C LYS A 223 -11.35 2.60 -8.26
N ILE A 224 -10.09 2.59 -7.86
CA ILE A 224 -9.07 1.70 -8.43
C ILE A 224 -9.15 0.27 -7.88
N GLY A 225 -9.92 0.04 -6.81
CA GLY A 225 -9.95 -1.23 -6.09
C GLY A 225 -8.96 -1.29 -4.92
N GLY A 226 -8.60 -2.52 -4.52
CA GLY A 226 -7.84 -2.81 -3.30
C GLY A 226 -8.68 -2.72 -2.01
N SER A 227 -8.08 -2.99 -0.86
CA SER A 227 -8.66 -2.71 0.46
C SER A 227 -8.28 -1.31 0.96
N ASP A 228 -8.90 -0.86 2.06
CA ASP A 228 -8.53 0.42 2.69
C ASP A 228 -7.04 0.45 3.09
N ALA A 229 -6.51 -0.65 3.64
CA ALA A 229 -5.10 -0.76 4.02
C ALA A 229 -4.16 -0.69 2.81
N GLN A 230 -4.53 -1.34 1.69
CA GLN A 230 -3.74 -1.31 0.46
C GLN A 230 -3.69 0.10 -0.13
N ARG A 231 -4.84 0.79 -0.21
CA ARG A 231 -4.92 2.16 -0.74
C ARG A 231 -4.24 3.21 0.14
N ASP A 232 -4.02 2.92 1.42
CA ASP A 232 -3.40 3.86 2.36
C ASP A 232 -2.01 4.34 1.91
N ILE A 233 -1.30 3.58 1.06
CA ILE A 233 -0.03 3.98 0.48
C ILE A 233 -0.13 5.32 -0.26
N PHE A 234 -1.22 5.58 -0.98
CA PHE A 234 -1.40 6.82 -1.74
C PHE A 234 -1.67 8.01 -0.81
N ASN A 235 -2.36 7.79 0.31
CA ASN A 235 -2.53 8.80 1.35
C ASN A 235 -1.18 9.12 2.01
N GLN A 236 -0.37 8.10 2.31
CA GLN A 236 0.97 8.31 2.85
C GLN A 236 1.85 9.07 1.85
N LEU A 237 1.86 8.68 0.57
CA LEU A 237 2.59 9.39 -0.48
C LEU A 237 2.22 10.87 -0.53
N LEU A 238 0.92 11.20 -0.49
CA LEU A 238 0.42 12.58 -0.46
C LEU A 238 0.90 13.33 0.78
N ILE A 239 0.83 12.72 1.96
CA ILE A 239 1.30 13.32 3.23
C ILE A 239 2.81 13.59 3.15
N HIS A 240 3.61 12.60 2.73
CA HIS A 240 5.05 12.76 2.59
C HIS A 240 5.40 13.84 1.56
N ALA A 241 4.70 13.90 0.42
CA ALA A 241 4.87 14.95 -0.57
C ALA A 241 4.55 16.34 0.01
N ALA A 242 3.44 16.46 0.75
CA ALA A 242 3.01 17.71 1.35
C ALA A 242 4.00 18.22 2.41
N VAL A 243 4.53 17.32 3.26
CA VAL A 243 5.52 17.66 4.29
C VAL A 243 6.88 18.02 3.69
N LYS A 244 7.31 17.33 2.62
CA LYS A 244 8.60 17.59 1.95
C LYS A 244 8.56 18.76 0.97
N SER A 245 7.37 19.25 0.61
CA SER A 245 7.23 20.39 -0.30
C SER A 245 7.79 21.67 0.32
N GLU A 246 8.49 22.48 -0.47
CA GLU A 246 8.97 23.80 -0.07
C GLU A 246 7.83 24.83 0.05
N ASN A 247 6.64 24.53 -0.49
CA ASN A 247 5.48 25.42 -0.45
C ASN A 247 4.80 25.38 0.94
N GLU A 248 4.73 26.53 1.61
CA GLU A 248 4.12 26.67 2.95
C GLU A 248 2.64 26.27 3.00
N HIS A 249 1.89 26.44 1.90
CA HIS A 249 0.50 25.97 1.83
C HIS A 249 0.44 24.44 1.86
N HIS A 250 1.37 23.76 1.17
CA HIS A 250 1.47 22.31 1.17
C HIS A 250 1.90 21.76 2.53
N LYS A 251 2.84 22.43 3.23
CA LYS A 251 3.19 22.03 4.60
C LYS A 251 2.00 22.12 5.56
N LYS A 252 1.21 23.21 5.47
CA LYS A 252 -0.05 23.35 6.22
C LYS A 252 -1.04 22.24 5.86
N LEU A 253 -1.18 21.93 4.57
CA LEU A 253 -2.00 20.84 4.09
C LEU A 253 -1.57 19.48 4.67
N GLY A 254 -0.27 19.18 4.67
CA GLY A 254 0.29 17.96 5.25
C GLY A 254 -0.10 17.79 6.73
N ARG A 255 -0.11 18.87 7.51
CA ARG A 255 -0.58 18.85 8.89
C ARG A 255 -2.07 18.60 9.02
N CYS A 256 -2.89 19.23 8.18
CA CYS A 256 -4.34 18.96 8.16
C CYS A 256 -4.61 17.49 7.83
N LEU A 257 -3.92 16.93 6.82
CA LEU A 257 -4.05 15.53 6.44
C LEU A 257 -3.62 14.58 7.58
N LEU A 258 -2.59 14.94 8.35
CA LEU A 258 -2.17 14.15 9.51
C LEU A 258 -3.18 14.21 10.67
N VAL A 259 -3.80 15.38 10.91
CA VAL A 259 -4.90 15.50 11.89
C VAL A 259 -6.12 14.70 11.45
N GLU A 260 -6.50 14.76 10.16
CA GLU A 260 -7.56 13.93 9.60
C GLU A 260 -7.25 12.44 9.78
N ARG A 261 -6.00 12.03 9.52
CA ARG A 261 -5.52 10.65 9.70
C ARG A 261 -5.61 10.19 11.15
N ASP A 262 -5.16 10.99 12.10
CA ASP A 262 -5.22 10.67 13.53
C ASP A 262 -6.67 10.51 14.01
N ALA A 263 -7.60 11.32 13.50
CA ALA A 263 -9.02 11.20 13.82
C ALA A 263 -9.65 9.88 13.33
N VAL A 264 -9.20 9.34 12.19
CA VAL A 264 -9.74 8.09 11.62
C VAL A 264 -8.96 6.84 12.03
N ARG A 265 -7.70 6.99 12.44
CA ARG A 265 -6.80 5.91 12.91
C ARG A 265 -6.13 6.32 14.24
N PRO A 266 -6.93 6.55 15.30
CA PRO A 266 -6.40 7.05 16.56
C PRO A 266 -5.40 6.06 17.15
N GLY A 267 -4.28 6.58 17.64
CA GLY A 267 -3.25 5.76 18.28
C GLY A 267 -2.27 5.08 17.33
N SER A 268 -2.31 5.36 16.02
CA SER A 268 -1.28 4.93 15.06
C SER A 268 0.09 5.55 15.42
N PRO A 269 1.09 4.73 15.79
CA PRO A 269 2.43 5.24 16.07
C PRO A 269 3.07 5.93 14.86
N LEU A 270 2.88 5.42 13.63
CA LEU A 270 3.34 6.05 12.39
C LEU A 270 2.77 7.46 12.24
N THR A 271 1.46 7.62 12.44
CA THR A 271 0.80 8.92 12.35
C THR A 271 1.38 9.89 13.38
N THR A 272 1.57 9.42 14.61
CA THR A 272 2.19 10.21 15.69
C THR A 272 3.60 10.70 15.30
N ARG A 273 4.44 9.81 14.76
CA ARG A 273 5.79 10.18 14.30
C ARG A 273 5.78 11.17 13.15
N LEU A 274 4.90 10.98 12.18
CA LEU A 274 4.77 11.90 11.05
C LEU A 274 4.30 13.29 11.51
N MET A 275 3.38 13.36 12.48
CA MET A 275 2.99 14.63 13.12
C MET A 275 4.17 15.31 13.81
N GLN A 276 4.95 14.57 14.61
CA GLN A 276 6.15 15.10 15.26
C GLN A 276 7.16 15.65 14.25
N ARG A 277 7.44 14.92 13.17
CA ARG A 277 8.33 15.37 12.07
C ARG A 277 7.79 16.63 11.38
N ALA A 278 6.49 16.69 11.09
CA ALA A 278 5.85 17.85 10.45
C ALA A 278 5.81 19.11 11.34
N MET A 279 5.89 18.93 12.66
CA MET A 279 6.01 20.03 13.63
C MET A 279 7.46 20.51 13.79
N ALA A 280 8.45 19.60 13.73
CA ALA A 280 9.88 19.93 13.88
C ALA A 280 10.49 20.71 12.71
N LEU A 281 9.81 20.77 11.55
CA LEU A 281 10.22 21.53 10.37
C LEU A 281 9.81 23.03 10.41
N HIS A 282 9.44 23.53 11.59
CA HIS A 282 9.15 24.94 11.88
C HIS A 282 10.10 25.47 12.95
#